data_AF-A0A2E4F8E3-F1
#
_entry.id   AF-A0A2E4F8E3-F1
#
_cell.length_a   1.000
_cell.length_b   1.000
_cell.length_c   1.000
_cell.angle_alpha   90.00
_cell.angle_beta   90.00
_cell.angle_gamma   90.00
#
_symmetry.space_group_name_H-M   'P 1'
#
loop_
_entity.id
_entity.type
_entity.pdbx_description
1 polymer ?
#
loop_
_entity_poly.entity_id
_entity_poly.type
_entity_poly.pdbx_seq_one_letter_code
_entity_poly.pdbx_strand_id
1 'polypeptide(L)'
;MSVKLSRPSAALLPILLGLLVLLEGPSQAKPRPSWQVEPSSRKATSVGKPNSGRLQRGVLLPRKGPGYLRRVNVKERYYGTDETIALIAYAGRRLRATYPHSSPMFIGDLSKKGGGRVPPHGSHQTGRDVDIAFFEKGNKEQKYFNGRLSLSQIDVEKSWFLIETLLLTDQVLYIFINQKLLPTFRAHARDVGWDDADLDRFFLMPKAKRRRGLIRHASGHTYHFHVRFKCPAGEKRCAD
;
A
#
# COMPACT_ATOMS: atom_id res chain seq x y z
N MET A 1 78.11 43.87 -27.06
CA MET A 1 77.93 42.54 -26.42
C MET A 1 76.48 42.41 -26.01
N SER A 2 75.91 41.21 -26.18
CA SER A 2 74.66 40.72 -25.55
C SER A 2 73.34 41.22 -26.13
N VAL A 3 72.26 40.43 -26.29
CA VAL A 3 71.99 38.98 -26.35
C VAL A 3 70.66 38.91 -27.12
N LYS A 4 70.51 38.01 -28.10
CA LYS A 4 69.22 37.70 -28.75
C LYS A 4 68.34 36.91 -27.75
N LEU A 5 67.14 37.40 -27.45
CA LEU A 5 66.11 36.66 -26.72
C LEU A 5 64.98 36.28 -27.68
N SER A 6 64.93 34.99 -28.01
CA SER A 6 63.88 34.32 -28.76
C SER A 6 62.59 34.24 -27.95
N ARG A 7 61.46 34.62 -28.55
CA ARG A 7 60.12 34.44 -27.97
C ARG A 7 59.68 32.98 -28.06
N PRO A 8 59.10 32.36 -27.01
CA PRO A 8 58.48 31.05 -27.13
C PRO A 8 57.10 31.15 -27.79
N SER A 9 56.79 30.21 -28.67
CA SER A 9 55.46 30.03 -29.28
C SER A 9 54.46 29.59 -28.21
N ALA A 10 53.36 30.35 -28.06
CA ALA A 10 52.23 29.93 -27.25
C ALA A 10 51.41 28.86 -28.00
N ALA A 11 51.49 27.62 -27.56
CA ALA A 11 50.53 26.58 -27.95
C ALA A 11 49.43 26.54 -26.88
N LEU A 12 48.25 27.05 -27.19
CA LEU A 12 47.06 26.94 -26.35
C LEU A 12 46.20 25.77 -26.85
N LEU A 13 46.04 24.77 -25.98
CA LEU A 13 45.29 23.54 -26.17
C LEU A 13 43.82 23.80 -26.58
N PRO A 14 43.21 22.91 -27.40
CA PRO A 14 41.78 22.96 -27.63
C PRO A 14 41.05 22.57 -26.33
N ILE A 15 40.17 23.45 -25.86
CA ILE A 15 39.24 23.18 -24.76
C ILE A 15 38.21 22.17 -25.31
N LEU A 16 38.37 20.89 -24.99
CA LEU A 16 37.31 19.90 -25.19
C LEU A 16 36.18 20.22 -24.19
N LEU A 17 35.14 20.90 -24.65
CA LEU A 17 33.85 20.92 -23.98
C LEU A 17 33.25 19.51 -24.05
N GLY A 18 33.55 18.68 -23.04
CA GLY A 18 32.92 17.38 -22.87
C GLY A 18 31.43 17.56 -22.60
N LEU A 19 30.60 17.26 -23.59
CA LEU A 19 29.15 17.16 -23.43
C LEU A 19 28.85 15.99 -22.48
N LEU A 20 28.62 16.29 -21.20
CA LEU A 20 28.19 15.30 -20.21
C LEU A 20 26.74 14.91 -20.54
N VAL A 21 26.57 13.91 -21.41
CA VAL A 21 25.27 13.27 -21.64
C VAL A 21 24.94 12.48 -20.38
N LEU A 22 24.10 13.05 -19.52
CA LEU A 22 23.42 12.30 -18.46
C LEU A 22 22.45 11.35 -19.15
N LEU A 23 22.90 10.11 -19.40
CA LEU A 23 22.03 9.02 -19.81
C LEU A 23 21.11 8.71 -18.62
N GLU A 24 19.92 9.30 -18.60
CA GLU A 24 18.83 8.85 -17.74
C GLU A 24 18.48 7.40 -18.14
N GLY A 25 19.06 6.44 -17.42
CA GLY A 25 18.73 5.03 -17.59
C GLY A 25 17.24 4.78 -17.31
N PRO A 26 16.62 3.76 -17.93
CA PRO A 26 15.21 3.47 -17.70
C PRO A 26 14.96 3.23 -16.20
N SER A 27 13.94 3.91 -15.66
CA SER A 27 13.41 3.67 -14.31
C SER A 27 13.15 2.16 -14.15
N GLN A 28 13.96 1.50 -13.31
CA GLN A 28 13.81 0.08 -13.04
C GLN A 28 12.61 -0.10 -12.10
N ALA A 29 11.55 -0.72 -12.61
CA ALA A 29 10.38 -1.04 -11.80
C ALA A 29 10.78 -1.82 -10.54
N LYS A 30 10.25 -1.41 -9.37
CA LYS A 30 10.58 -2.06 -8.10
C LYS A 30 10.27 -3.57 -8.18
N PRO A 31 11.16 -4.45 -7.67
CA PRO A 31 11.00 -5.89 -7.81
C PRO A 31 9.73 -6.38 -7.09
N ARG A 32 9.01 -7.29 -7.74
CA ARG A 32 7.84 -7.93 -7.14
C ARG A 32 8.26 -9.01 -6.14
N PRO A 33 7.76 -8.99 -4.90
CA PRO A 33 8.11 -10.00 -3.92
C PRO A 33 7.44 -11.34 -4.23
N SER A 34 8.10 -12.43 -3.86
CA SER A 34 7.46 -13.74 -3.75
C SER A 34 6.53 -13.75 -2.54
N TRP A 35 5.22 -13.75 -2.78
CA TRP A 35 4.18 -14.04 -1.78
C TRP A 35 3.36 -15.23 -2.27
N GLN A 36 2.84 -16.04 -1.34
CA GLN A 36 2.04 -17.21 -1.67
C GLN A 36 0.89 -17.37 -0.67
N VAL A 37 -0.20 -17.98 -1.15
CA VAL A 37 -1.26 -18.51 -0.28
C VAL A 37 -0.88 -19.95 0.04
N GLU A 38 -0.81 -20.27 1.34
CA GLU A 38 -0.63 -21.66 1.74
C GLU A 38 -1.83 -22.50 1.28
N PRO A 39 -1.63 -23.67 0.67
CA PRO A 39 -2.72 -24.54 0.25
C PRO A 39 -3.67 -24.86 1.41
N SER A 40 -4.98 -24.67 1.20
CA SER A 40 -6.03 -24.94 2.18
C SER A 40 -7.01 -25.98 1.65
N SER A 41 -7.32 -27.00 2.46
CA SER A 41 -8.29 -28.05 2.11
C SER A 41 -9.75 -27.54 2.07
N ARG A 42 -10.00 -26.34 2.61
CA ARG A 42 -11.30 -25.65 2.53
C ARG A 42 -11.08 -24.23 2.02
N LYS A 43 -10.94 -24.08 0.70
CA LYS A 43 -10.80 -22.75 0.08
C LYS A 43 -12.05 -21.90 0.34
N ALA A 44 -11.88 -20.73 0.93
CA ALA A 44 -12.91 -19.71 0.99
C ALA A 44 -13.35 -19.33 -0.44
N THR A 45 -14.52 -18.73 -0.60
CA THR A 45 -14.97 -18.27 -1.92
C THR A 45 -15.65 -16.93 -1.81
N SER A 46 -15.14 -15.97 -2.60
CA SER A 46 -15.73 -14.67 -2.82
C SER A 46 -16.84 -14.80 -3.87
N VAL A 47 -18.06 -14.36 -3.55
CA VAL A 47 -19.19 -14.42 -4.47
C VAL A 47 -19.86 -13.05 -4.60
N GLY A 48 -19.97 -12.56 -5.83
CA GLY A 48 -20.57 -11.27 -6.16
C GLY A 48 -19.61 -10.09 -6.00
N LYS A 49 -20.19 -8.89 -5.92
CA LYS A 49 -19.47 -7.63 -5.80
C LYS A 49 -19.14 -7.32 -4.33
N PRO A 50 -18.09 -6.52 -4.03
CA PRO A 50 -17.72 -6.17 -2.66
C PRO A 50 -18.84 -5.53 -1.83
N ASN A 51 -19.82 -4.90 -2.49
CA ASN A 51 -20.98 -4.23 -1.91
C ASN A 51 -22.32 -4.96 -2.10
N SER A 52 -22.32 -6.13 -2.74
CA SER A 52 -23.51 -6.96 -2.94
C SER A 52 -23.06 -8.39 -3.20
N GLY A 53 -22.74 -9.09 -2.11
CA GLY A 53 -22.11 -10.40 -2.21
C GLY A 53 -22.08 -11.16 -0.90
N ARG A 54 -21.43 -12.31 -0.92
CA ARG A 54 -21.25 -13.18 0.25
C ARG A 54 -19.86 -13.80 0.27
N LEU A 55 -19.48 -14.28 1.44
CA LEU A 55 -18.26 -15.03 1.67
C LEU A 55 -18.64 -16.46 2.06
N GLN A 56 -18.19 -17.44 1.29
CA GLN A 56 -18.39 -18.85 1.61
C GLN A 56 -17.13 -19.41 2.27
N ARG A 57 -17.30 -20.19 3.34
CA ARG A 57 -16.18 -20.80 4.10
C ARG A 57 -15.10 -19.78 4.49
N GLY A 58 -15.51 -18.58 4.89
CA GLY A 58 -14.58 -17.50 5.25
C GLY A 58 -13.59 -17.94 6.33
N VAL A 59 -12.34 -17.52 6.16
CA VAL A 59 -11.24 -17.82 7.08
C VAL A 59 -11.18 -16.73 8.15
N LEU A 60 -11.22 -17.13 9.42
CA LEU A 60 -11.08 -16.22 10.55
C LEU A 60 -9.63 -15.73 10.65
N LEU A 61 -9.41 -14.42 10.60
CA LEU A 61 -8.11 -13.82 10.92
C LEU A 61 -7.77 -14.07 12.40
N PRO A 62 -6.63 -14.69 12.75
CA PRO A 62 -6.22 -14.85 14.15
C PRO A 62 -6.16 -13.51 14.89
N ARG A 63 -6.42 -13.50 16.21
CA ARG A 63 -6.41 -12.27 17.04
C ARG A 63 -5.07 -11.53 16.99
N LYS A 64 -3.98 -12.28 16.85
CA LYS A 64 -2.61 -11.79 16.70
C LYS A 64 -1.85 -12.69 15.74
N GLY A 65 -0.88 -12.12 15.05
CA GLY A 65 0.10 -12.85 14.25
C GLY A 65 1.38 -12.03 14.12
N PRO A 66 2.36 -12.48 13.31
CA PRO A 66 3.61 -11.74 13.14
C PRO A 66 3.34 -10.31 12.65
N GLY A 67 3.69 -9.32 13.47
CA GLY A 67 3.59 -7.89 13.13
C GLY A 67 2.17 -7.33 13.05
N TYR A 68 1.13 -8.05 13.47
CA TYR A 68 -0.23 -7.51 13.48
C TYR A 68 -1.05 -7.91 14.72
N LEU A 69 -1.95 -7.02 15.12
CA LEU A 69 -3.02 -7.27 16.08
C LEU A 69 -4.35 -6.94 15.44
N ARG A 70 -5.35 -7.77 15.67
CA ARG A 70 -6.70 -7.52 15.19
C ARG A 70 -7.55 -6.96 16.32
N ARG A 71 -8.44 -6.03 15.97
CA ARG A 71 -9.53 -5.58 16.83
C ARG A 71 -10.34 -6.77 17.38
N VAL A 72 -10.87 -6.63 18.60
CA VAL A 72 -11.62 -7.68 19.32
C VAL A 72 -12.95 -7.22 19.89
N ASN A 73 -13.20 -5.92 19.97
CA ASN A 73 -14.41 -5.36 20.59
C ASN A 73 -15.65 -5.42 19.68
N VAL A 74 -15.50 -5.82 18.42
CA VAL A 74 -16.63 -6.06 17.50
C VAL A 74 -16.70 -7.54 17.19
N LYS A 75 -17.88 -8.16 17.30
CA LYS A 75 -18.05 -9.59 17.00
C LYS A 75 -18.19 -9.80 15.49
N GLU A 76 -17.74 -10.97 15.05
CA GLU A 76 -17.97 -11.55 13.72
C GLU A 76 -17.41 -10.84 12.47
N ARG A 77 -16.67 -9.73 12.55
CA ARG A 77 -16.21 -8.97 11.36
C ARG A 77 -14.77 -9.22 10.94
N TYR A 78 -14.31 -10.46 11.04
CA TYR A 78 -12.89 -10.79 10.91
C TYR A 78 -12.63 -11.95 9.96
N TYR A 79 -13.51 -12.13 8.98
CA TYR A 79 -13.42 -13.23 8.03
C TYR A 79 -13.02 -12.71 6.66
N GLY A 80 -12.09 -13.42 6.02
CA GLY A 80 -11.60 -13.12 4.68
C GLY A 80 -11.54 -14.36 3.80
N THR A 81 -11.15 -14.14 2.55
CA THR A 81 -10.62 -15.18 1.66
C THR A 81 -9.25 -15.65 2.16
N ASP A 82 -8.80 -16.84 1.74
CA ASP A 82 -7.45 -17.33 2.06
C ASP A 82 -6.38 -16.32 1.61
N GLU A 83 -6.54 -15.75 0.41
CA GLU A 83 -5.70 -14.70 -0.16
C GLU A 83 -5.64 -13.46 0.75
N THR A 84 -6.79 -12.98 1.23
CA THR A 84 -6.84 -11.79 2.12
C THR A 84 -6.12 -12.04 3.44
N ILE A 85 -6.34 -13.20 4.06
CA ILE A 85 -5.67 -13.56 5.32
C ILE A 85 -4.15 -13.72 5.10
N ALA A 86 -3.75 -14.35 3.99
CA ALA A 86 -2.35 -14.52 3.62
C ALA A 86 -1.64 -13.18 3.38
N LEU A 87 -2.29 -12.23 2.70
CA LEU A 87 -1.74 -10.90 2.44
C LEU A 87 -1.58 -10.06 3.72
N ILE A 88 -2.53 -10.15 4.67
CA ILE A 88 -2.39 -9.52 5.99
C ILE A 88 -1.20 -10.12 6.75
N ALA A 89 -1.09 -11.45 6.77
CA ALA A 89 0.03 -12.12 7.44
C ALA A 89 1.37 -11.82 6.77
N TYR A 90 1.41 -11.74 5.44
CA TYR A 90 2.57 -11.34 4.65
C TYR A 90 3.01 -9.91 5.02
N ALA A 91 2.10 -8.94 4.98
CA ALA A 91 2.39 -7.56 5.35
C ALA A 91 2.92 -7.44 6.79
N GLY A 92 2.32 -8.17 7.73
CA GLY A 92 2.79 -8.22 9.11
C GLY A 92 4.20 -8.83 9.26
N ARG A 93 4.52 -9.90 8.53
CA ARG A 93 5.89 -10.47 8.50
C ARG A 93 6.89 -9.47 7.93
N ARG A 94 6.55 -8.78 6.84
CA ARG A 94 7.39 -7.74 6.23
C ARG A 94 7.63 -6.57 7.18
N LEU A 95 6.59 -6.12 7.89
CA LEU A 95 6.71 -5.09 8.93
C LEU A 95 7.69 -5.51 10.01
N ARG A 96 7.53 -6.72 10.57
CA ARG A 96 8.42 -7.21 11.64
C ARG A 96 9.87 -7.36 11.18
N ALA A 97 10.08 -7.79 9.93
CA ALA A 97 11.42 -7.92 9.38
C ALA A 97 12.11 -6.56 9.15
N THR A 98 11.34 -5.55 8.75
CA THR A 98 11.89 -4.22 8.40
C THR A 98 11.97 -3.30 9.62
N TYR A 99 10.99 -3.38 10.51
CA TYR A 99 10.87 -2.58 11.72
C TYR A 99 10.66 -3.50 12.95
N PRO A 100 11.73 -4.15 13.45
CA PRO A 100 11.62 -5.17 14.50
C PRO A 100 11.05 -4.67 15.83
N HIS A 101 11.17 -3.36 16.10
CA HIS A 101 10.63 -2.70 17.30
C HIS A 101 9.33 -1.94 17.04
N SER A 102 8.71 -2.09 15.87
CA SER A 102 7.46 -1.40 15.55
C SER A 102 6.31 -1.87 16.44
N SER A 103 5.39 -0.94 16.73
CA SER A 103 4.03 -1.31 17.09
C SER A 103 3.40 -2.17 15.98
N PRO A 104 2.48 -3.09 16.33
CA PRO A 104 1.86 -3.96 15.34
C PRO A 104 0.93 -3.18 14.41
N MET A 105 0.82 -3.64 13.17
CA MET A 105 -0.27 -3.24 12.28
C MET A 105 -1.61 -3.58 12.94
N PHE A 106 -2.47 -2.58 13.13
CA PHE A 106 -3.77 -2.79 13.78
C PHE A 106 -4.88 -2.99 12.75
N ILE A 107 -5.47 -4.18 12.75
CA ILE A 107 -6.47 -4.63 11.79
C ILE A 107 -7.88 -4.37 12.31
N GLY A 108 -8.69 -3.70 11.48
CA GLY A 108 -10.07 -3.34 11.72
C GLY A 108 -11.04 -4.38 11.16
N ASP A 109 -12.10 -3.90 10.50
CA ASP A 109 -13.13 -4.76 9.94
C ASP A 109 -12.67 -5.45 8.65
N LEU A 110 -13.00 -6.73 8.55
CA LEU A 110 -13.10 -7.52 7.33
C LEU A 110 -14.59 -7.86 7.10
N SER A 111 -14.90 -8.99 6.48
CA SER A 111 -16.26 -9.47 6.32
C SER A 111 -16.81 -10.18 7.55
N LYS A 112 -18.14 -10.33 7.56
CA LYS A 112 -18.83 -11.35 8.37
C LYS A 112 -18.42 -12.75 7.94
N LYS A 113 -18.62 -13.76 8.81
CA LYS A 113 -18.33 -15.19 8.51
C LYS A 113 -18.94 -15.67 7.18
N GLY A 114 -20.18 -15.28 6.93
CA GLY A 114 -20.91 -15.56 5.68
C GLY A 114 -20.88 -14.41 4.66
N GLY A 115 -20.16 -13.32 4.95
CA GLY A 115 -20.21 -12.09 4.17
C GLY A 115 -21.54 -11.34 4.29
N GLY A 116 -21.96 -10.68 3.21
CA GLY A 116 -23.16 -9.84 3.19
C GLY A 116 -22.96 -8.49 3.88
N ARG A 117 -24.02 -7.68 3.95
CA ARG A 117 -23.98 -6.28 4.41
C ARG A 117 -23.32 -6.13 5.80
N VAL A 118 -22.34 -5.24 5.90
CA VAL A 118 -21.60 -4.94 7.15
C VAL A 118 -21.76 -3.46 7.53
N PRO A 119 -22.88 -3.01 8.13
CA PRO A 119 -23.04 -1.60 8.49
C PRO A 119 -21.95 -1.09 9.45
N PRO A 120 -21.47 0.16 9.32
CA PRO A 120 -21.90 1.17 8.37
C PRO A 120 -21.21 1.07 6.99
N HIS A 121 -20.38 0.06 6.77
CA HIS A 121 -19.60 -0.09 5.54
C HIS A 121 -20.48 -0.30 4.32
N GLY A 122 -20.14 0.40 3.23
CA GLY A 122 -20.74 0.18 1.92
C GLY A 122 -20.22 -1.09 1.22
N SER A 123 -19.18 -1.74 1.75
CA SER A 123 -18.57 -2.96 1.21
C SER A 123 -18.27 -3.99 2.30
N HIS A 124 -17.13 -4.70 2.24
CA HIS A 124 -16.77 -5.80 3.14
C HIS A 124 -17.70 -7.00 3.07
N GLN A 125 -18.38 -7.24 1.95
CA GLN A 125 -19.35 -8.33 1.88
C GLN A 125 -18.77 -9.67 1.43
N THR A 126 -17.56 -9.69 0.85
CA THR A 126 -17.06 -10.83 0.06
C THR A 126 -15.69 -11.36 0.48
N GLY A 127 -15.19 -10.94 1.64
CA GLY A 127 -13.92 -11.39 2.22
C GLY A 127 -12.68 -10.85 1.53
N ARG A 128 -12.78 -9.72 0.81
CA ARG A 128 -11.69 -9.09 0.04
C ARG A 128 -11.34 -7.68 0.48
N ASP A 129 -12.03 -7.16 1.49
CA ASP A 129 -11.82 -5.83 2.04
C ASP A 129 -11.23 -5.95 3.45
N VAL A 130 -10.29 -5.06 3.80
CA VAL A 130 -9.72 -4.94 5.14
C VAL A 130 -9.45 -3.48 5.49
N ASP A 131 -9.90 -3.06 6.67
CA ASP A 131 -9.50 -1.79 7.27
C ASP A 131 -8.18 -1.96 8.04
N ILE A 132 -7.22 -1.09 7.80
CA ILE A 132 -5.93 -1.08 8.50
C ILE A 132 -5.70 0.32 9.06
N ALA A 133 -5.48 0.43 10.38
CA ALA A 133 -5.18 1.72 11.00
C ALA A 133 -3.86 2.28 10.46
N PHE A 134 -3.79 3.60 10.27
CA PHE A 134 -2.50 4.24 10.06
C PHE A 134 -1.64 4.12 11.31
N PHE A 135 -0.33 4.06 11.12
CA PHE A 135 0.60 4.16 12.24
C PHE A 135 0.59 5.57 12.82
N GLU A 136 0.82 5.67 14.12
CA GLU A 136 0.99 6.94 14.83
C GLU A 136 2.48 7.16 15.11
N LYS A 137 2.92 8.42 14.94
CA LYS A 137 4.27 8.88 15.26
C LYS A 137 4.65 8.51 16.69
N GLY A 138 5.96 8.31 16.91
CA GLY A 138 6.48 7.84 18.19
C GLY A 138 6.16 6.36 18.47
N ASN A 139 5.81 5.60 17.44
CA ASN A 139 5.57 4.16 17.52
C ASN A 139 4.42 3.78 18.47
N LYS A 140 3.43 4.66 18.61
CA LYS A 140 2.31 4.44 19.53
C LYS A 140 1.34 3.41 18.96
N GLU A 141 1.09 2.36 19.74
CA GLU A 141 0.18 1.28 19.34
C GLU A 141 -1.26 1.78 19.21
N GLN A 142 -1.88 1.45 18.09
CA GLN A 142 -3.29 1.71 17.85
C GLN A 142 -4.17 0.68 18.59
N LYS A 143 -5.17 1.18 19.32
CA LYS A 143 -6.09 0.35 20.11
C LYS A 143 -7.54 0.41 19.62
N TYR A 144 -7.90 1.47 18.87
CA TYR A 144 -9.27 1.77 18.50
C TYR A 144 -9.36 2.33 17.09
N PHE A 145 -10.46 2.01 16.40
CA PHE A 145 -10.88 2.66 15.17
C PHE A 145 -11.96 3.70 15.51
N ASN A 146 -11.56 4.79 16.17
CA ASN A 146 -12.49 5.80 16.71
C ASN A 146 -12.16 7.24 16.31
N GLY A 147 -11.27 7.43 15.33
CA GLY A 147 -10.93 8.77 14.83
C GLY A 147 -10.08 9.64 15.73
N ARG A 148 -9.50 9.09 16.82
CA ARG A 148 -8.60 9.85 17.70
C ARG A 148 -7.25 10.19 17.08
N LEU A 149 -6.83 9.45 16.05
CA LEU A 149 -5.60 9.74 15.31
C LEU A 149 -5.84 10.92 14.38
N SER A 150 -5.21 12.07 14.65
CA SER A 150 -5.25 13.21 13.74
C SER A 150 -4.31 13.01 12.55
N LEU A 151 -4.59 13.71 11.43
CA LEU A 151 -3.78 13.60 10.21
C LEU A 151 -2.30 13.92 10.44
N SER A 152 -2.01 14.89 11.32
CA SER A 152 -0.64 15.33 11.63
C SER A 152 0.17 14.31 12.45
N GLN A 153 -0.52 13.42 13.15
CA GLN A 153 0.06 12.37 13.99
C GLN A 153 0.34 11.08 13.21
N ILE A 154 -0.12 10.97 11.96
CA ILE A 154 0.14 9.80 11.12
C ILE A 154 1.64 9.70 10.84
N ASP A 155 2.19 8.52 11.12
CA ASP A 155 3.51 8.08 10.66
C ASP A 155 3.38 7.67 9.18
N VAL A 156 3.69 8.64 8.30
CA VAL A 156 3.53 8.50 6.85
C VAL A 156 4.48 7.44 6.30
N GLU A 157 5.73 7.40 6.77
CA GLU A 157 6.74 6.45 6.31
C GLU A 157 6.30 5.01 6.57
N LYS A 158 5.97 4.69 7.82
CA LYS A 158 5.59 3.33 8.18
C LYS A 158 4.23 2.92 7.61
N SER A 159 3.31 3.89 7.49
CA SER A 159 2.02 3.64 6.84
C SER A 159 2.18 3.40 5.34
N TRP A 160 3.06 4.16 4.69
CA TRP A 160 3.40 3.97 3.28
C TRP A 160 4.08 2.64 3.06
N PHE A 161 5.00 2.23 3.94
CA PHE A 161 5.64 0.91 3.86
C PHE A 161 4.62 -0.24 3.75
N LEU A 162 3.53 -0.21 4.52
CA LEU A 162 2.47 -1.22 4.38
C LEU A 162 1.72 -1.11 3.06
N ILE A 163 1.37 0.11 2.65
CA ILE A 163 0.70 0.36 1.37
C ILE A 163 1.56 -0.16 0.21
N GLU A 164 2.83 0.22 0.18
CA GLU A 164 3.82 -0.20 -0.80
C GLU A 164 3.98 -1.73 -0.80
N THR A 165 4.16 -2.33 0.38
CA THR A 165 4.27 -3.79 0.54
C THR A 165 3.09 -4.52 -0.09
N LEU A 166 1.87 -4.02 0.08
CA LEU A 166 0.67 -4.60 -0.51
C LEU A 166 0.55 -4.31 -2.01
N LEU A 167 0.88 -3.10 -2.47
CA LEU A 167 0.86 -2.74 -3.89
C LEU A 167 1.79 -3.62 -4.71
N LEU A 168 3.00 -3.89 -4.20
CA LEU A 168 4.00 -4.71 -4.89
C LEU A 168 3.57 -6.17 -5.10
N THR A 169 2.61 -6.68 -4.32
CA THR A 169 2.03 -8.03 -4.52
C THR A 169 1.18 -8.15 -5.79
N ASP A 170 0.81 -7.01 -6.39
CA ASP A 170 -0.14 -6.92 -7.51
C ASP A 170 -1.52 -7.57 -7.19
N GLN A 171 -1.88 -7.67 -5.91
CA GLN A 171 -3.19 -8.17 -5.47
C GLN A 171 -4.16 -7.06 -5.07
N VAL A 172 -3.68 -5.83 -4.92
CA VAL A 172 -4.51 -4.68 -4.59
C VAL A 172 -5.32 -4.27 -5.82
N LEU A 173 -6.64 -4.16 -5.64
CA LEU A 173 -7.55 -3.53 -6.59
C LEU A 173 -7.69 -2.04 -6.28
N TYR A 174 -7.99 -1.70 -5.01
CA TYR A 174 -8.10 -0.32 -4.54
C TYR A 174 -7.56 -0.16 -3.13
N ILE A 175 -7.06 1.04 -2.84
CA ILE A 175 -6.81 1.54 -1.49
C ILE A 175 -7.60 2.84 -1.34
N PHE A 176 -8.44 2.93 -0.31
CA PHE A 176 -9.19 4.14 -0.02
C PHE A 176 -8.60 4.87 1.18
N ILE A 177 -8.32 6.16 0.97
CA ILE A 177 -7.86 7.09 2.02
C ILE A 177 -8.65 8.40 1.95
N ASN A 178 -8.55 9.22 2.99
CA ASN A 178 -9.10 10.57 2.93
C ASN A 178 -8.37 11.43 1.89
N GLN A 179 -9.09 12.30 1.18
CA GLN A 179 -8.50 13.19 0.16
C GLN A 179 -7.38 14.08 0.69
N LYS A 180 -7.44 14.46 1.97
CA LYS A 180 -6.42 15.29 2.63
C LYS A 180 -5.06 14.58 2.76
N LEU A 181 -5.06 13.24 2.70
CA LEU A 181 -3.85 12.42 2.81
C LEU A 181 -3.22 12.10 1.45
N LEU A 182 -3.95 12.23 0.35
CA LEU A 182 -3.44 11.91 -1.00
C LEU A 182 -2.16 12.70 -1.36
N PRO A 183 -2.08 14.03 -1.16
CA PRO A 183 -0.86 14.77 -1.47
C PRO A 183 0.34 14.32 -0.63
N THR A 184 0.11 14.07 0.67
CA THR A 184 1.15 13.66 1.62
C THR A 184 1.74 12.30 1.25
N PHE A 185 0.89 11.29 1.03
CA PHE A 185 1.38 9.97 0.64
C PHE A 185 2.00 9.97 -0.76
N ARG A 186 1.46 10.75 -1.70
CA ARG A 186 2.07 10.86 -3.04
C ARG A 186 3.44 11.51 -3.00
N ALA A 187 3.61 12.57 -2.22
CA ALA A 187 4.90 13.24 -2.03
C ALA A 187 5.91 12.27 -1.42
N HIS A 188 5.55 11.60 -0.32
CA HIS A 188 6.43 10.62 0.31
C HIS A 188 6.79 9.46 -0.64
N ALA A 189 5.82 8.96 -1.43
CA ALA A 189 6.07 7.92 -2.43
C ALA A 189 7.12 8.36 -3.46
N ARG A 190 7.04 9.62 -3.93
CA ARG A 190 8.06 10.21 -4.81
C ARG A 190 9.42 10.25 -4.11
N ASP A 191 9.47 10.72 -2.88
CA ASP A 191 10.70 10.88 -2.11
C ASP A 191 11.42 9.53 -1.90
N VAL A 192 10.68 8.43 -1.81
CA VAL A 192 11.22 7.05 -1.70
C VAL A 192 11.39 6.34 -3.05
N GLY A 193 11.44 7.10 -4.14
CA GLY A 193 11.91 6.65 -5.45
C GLY A 193 10.85 6.04 -6.37
N TRP A 194 9.57 6.37 -6.20
CA TRP A 194 8.56 6.07 -7.22
C TRP A 194 8.54 7.16 -8.29
N ASP A 195 8.60 6.74 -9.56
CA ASP A 195 8.53 7.67 -10.69
C ASP A 195 7.11 8.21 -10.92
N ASP A 196 7.01 9.30 -11.69
CA ASP A 196 5.72 9.97 -11.90
C ASP A 196 4.70 9.09 -12.66
N ALA A 197 5.16 8.14 -13.48
CA ALA A 197 4.27 7.22 -14.21
C ALA A 197 3.58 6.24 -13.25
N ASP A 198 4.34 5.65 -12.33
CA ASP A 198 3.79 4.80 -11.27
C ASP A 198 2.94 5.60 -10.29
N LEU A 199 3.36 6.81 -9.91
CA LEU A 199 2.55 7.68 -9.05
C LEU A 199 1.22 8.03 -9.71
N ASP A 200 1.18 8.28 -11.01
CA ASP A 200 -0.05 8.51 -11.76
C ASP A 200 -0.93 7.28 -11.90
N ARG A 201 -0.31 6.11 -12.05
CA ARG A 201 -1.03 4.84 -12.00
C ARG A 201 -1.63 4.58 -10.61
N PHE A 202 -0.91 4.90 -9.54
CA PHE A 202 -1.35 4.61 -8.17
C PHE A 202 -2.34 5.62 -7.66
N PHE A 203 -2.04 6.92 -7.69
CA PHE A 203 -2.88 7.92 -7.03
C PHE A 203 -3.93 8.49 -7.98
N LEU A 204 -5.20 8.40 -7.62
CA LEU A 204 -6.27 9.16 -8.26
C LEU A 204 -6.51 10.46 -7.47
N MET A 205 -5.95 11.57 -7.96
CA MET A 205 -6.11 12.88 -7.33
C MET A 205 -7.54 13.42 -7.53
N PRO A 206 -8.13 14.17 -6.57
CA PRO A 206 -9.53 14.59 -6.63
C PRO A 206 -9.95 15.40 -7.88
N LYS A 207 -9.01 16.14 -8.48
CA LYS A 207 -9.24 16.94 -9.70
C LYS A 207 -8.77 16.24 -10.99
N ALA A 208 -8.42 14.96 -10.92
CA ALA A 208 -7.93 14.23 -12.08
C ALA A 208 -9.06 14.01 -13.11
N LYS A 209 -8.76 14.22 -14.39
CA LYS A 209 -9.70 13.97 -15.51
C LYS A 209 -9.89 12.48 -15.82
N ARG A 210 -9.00 11.61 -15.30
CA ARG A 210 -9.07 10.16 -15.45
C ARG A 210 -9.91 9.52 -14.35
N ARG A 211 -10.38 8.29 -14.59
CA ARG A 211 -11.18 7.50 -13.63
C ARG A 211 -10.40 6.39 -12.91
N ARG A 212 -9.18 6.08 -13.36
CA ARG A 212 -8.36 4.98 -12.87
C ARG A 212 -7.28 5.47 -11.92
N GLY A 213 -6.96 4.66 -10.91
CA GLY A 213 -5.93 4.90 -9.89
C GLY A 213 -6.21 4.03 -8.67
N LEU A 214 -5.22 3.29 -8.20
CA LEU A 214 -5.38 2.29 -7.13
C LEU A 214 -5.71 2.95 -5.79
N ILE A 215 -4.93 3.95 -5.39
CA ILE A 215 -5.12 4.78 -4.19
C ILE A 215 -6.04 5.94 -4.52
N ARG A 216 -7.17 6.04 -3.83
CA ARG A 216 -8.24 7.00 -4.16
C ARG A 216 -9.00 7.49 -2.94
N HIS A 217 -9.70 8.61 -3.13
CA HIS A 217 -10.52 9.19 -2.07
C HIS A 217 -11.75 8.33 -1.76
N ALA A 218 -12.00 8.08 -0.47
CA ALA A 218 -13.33 7.86 0.07
C ALA A 218 -13.55 8.73 1.31
N SER A 219 -14.79 9.20 1.52
CA SER A 219 -15.15 9.94 2.74
C SER A 219 -14.89 9.11 3.99
N GLY A 220 -14.57 9.74 5.11
CA GLY A 220 -13.96 9.06 6.26
C GLY A 220 -12.47 8.77 6.00
N HIS A 221 -12.00 7.58 6.37
CA HIS A 221 -10.63 7.10 6.11
C HIS A 221 -9.52 8.08 6.52
N THR A 222 -9.72 8.80 7.63
CA THR A 222 -8.76 9.79 8.17
C THR A 222 -7.75 9.18 9.14
N TYR A 223 -8.04 8.00 9.68
CA TYR A 223 -7.22 7.30 10.69
C TYR A 223 -6.93 5.84 10.31
N HIS A 224 -7.43 5.41 9.15
CA HIS A 224 -7.21 4.10 8.57
C HIS A 224 -7.22 4.23 7.05
N PHE A 225 -6.64 3.25 6.39
CA PHE A 225 -6.81 3.01 4.97
C PHE A 225 -7.58 1.70 4.79
N HIS A 226 -8.49 1.71 3.82
CA HIS A 226 -9.24 0.53 3.41
C HIS A 226 -8.52 -0.09 2.23
N VAL A 227 -8.18 -1.38 2.30
CA VAL A 227 -7.63 -2.13 1.16
C VAL A 227 -8.69 -3.05 0.60
N ARG A 228 -8.88 -3.01 -0.72
CA ARG A 228 -9.64 -4.00 -1.48
C ARG A 228 -8.68 -4.81 -2.34
N PHE A 229 -8.73 -6.13 -2.18
CA PHE A 229 -7.99 -7.07 -3.00
C PHE A 229 -8.79 -7.49 -4.24
N LYS A 230 -8.08 -7.84 -5.31
CA LYS A 230 -8.63 -8.41 -6.55
C LYS A 230 -9.39 -9.71 -6.25
N CYS A 231 -10.25 -10.12 -7.18
CA CYS A 231 -10.83 -11.46 -7.11
C CYS A 231 -9.73 -12.54 -7.06
N PRO A 232 -9.84 -13.53 -6.15
CA PRO A 232 -8.93 -14.66 -6.14
C PRO A 232 -8.87 -15.36 -7.51
N ALA A 233 -7.68 -15.80 -7.90
CA ALA A 233 -7.47 -16.48 -9.16
C ALA A 233 -8.39 -17.72 -9.28
N GLY A 234 -9.06 -17.86 -10.43
CA GLY A 234 -9.98 -18.97 -10.72
C GLY A 234 -11.39 -18.83 -10.15
N GLU A 235 -11.70 -17.81 -9.34
CA GLU A 235 -13.05 -17.62 -8.78
C GLU A 235 -14.01 -16.95 -9.76
N LYS A 236 -14.63 -17.76 -10.63
CA LYS A 236 -15.58 -17.30 -11.67
C LYS A 236 -16.81 -16.54 -11.14
N ARG A 237 -17.15 -16.68 -9.86
CA ARG A 237 -18.31 -16.02 -9.24
C ARG A 237 -17.96 -14.75 -8.48
N CYS A 238 -16.69 -14.38 -8.44
CA CYS A 238 -16.25 -13.10 -7.89
C CYS A 238 -16.38 -12.00 -8.94
N ALA A 239 -16.77 -10.80 -8.53
CA ALA A 239 -16.90 -9.63 -9.42
C ALA A 239 -16.39 -8.36 -8.73
N ASP A 240 -15.86 -7.42 -9.51
CA ASP A 240 -15.40 -6.10 -9.07
C ASP A 240 -16.34 -4.95 -9.45
#